data_AF-A0AAU8RRJ5-F1
#
_entry.id   AF-A0AAU8RRJ5-F1
#
_cell.length_a   1.000
_cell.length_b   1.000
_cell.length_c   1.000
_cell.angle_alpha   90.00
_cell.angle_beta   90.00
_cell.angle_gamma   90.00
#
_symmetry.space_group_name_H-M   'P 1'
#
loop_
_entity.id
_entity.type
_entity.pdbx_description
1 polymer ?
#
loop_
_entity_poly.entity_id
_entity_poly.type
_entity_poly.pdbx_seq_one_letter_code
_entity_poly.pdbx_strand_id
1 'polypeptide(L)'
;MTRSQWHALAAFRTDLKAFCVQSLRAFGYPYMDPHAAQSAVACCTPQAFLHRAQAALVRAQGIPTYPVHTPIVYPHALEELTQSDPVPALILVSDNPGKEEQLHTQQRYLVGQSGRVAQGFFSRHAQLGVDFRTDVMLLNKTPLHTAKTVQLRALVRLLAQDPAGTARARQVQSFLHRSQCWMARRTCQLQRSLGCDLWIVGYSELKSGHLFEPYARLLQTVCDRRTPLFVFQHFSMNCFARDFAKARARSPQQQVRDTLKDLGLHHRQQILGF
;
A
#
# COMPACT_ATOMS: atom_id res chain seq x y z
N MET A 1 -12.03 19.88 5.51
CA MET A 1 -12.15 18.94 6.67
C MET A 1 -12.45 19.72 7.95
N THR A 2 -12.91 19.08 9.04
CA THR A 2 -12.90 19.73 10.36
C THR A 2 -11.46 19.94 10.84
N ARG A 3 -11.26 20.84 11.82
CA ARG A 3 -9.93 21.09 12.40
C ARG A 3 -9.32 19.83 13.03
N SER A 4 -10.13 19.02 13.71
CA SER A 4 -9.66 17.76 14.32
C SER A 4 -9.27 16.71 13.27
N GLN A 5 -10.07 16.56 12.21
CA GLN A 5 -9.76 15.68 11.08
C GLN A 5 -8.45 16.08 10.39
N TRP A 6 -8.27 17.39 10.15
CA TRP A 6 -7.04 17.91 9.57
C TRP A 6 -5.82 17.65 10.46
N HIS A 7 -5.93 17.89 11.77
CA HIS A 7 -4.83 17.59 12.70
C HIS A 7 -4.45 16.10 12.69
N ALA A 8 -5.43 15.20 12.64
CA ALA A 8 -5.17 13.77 12.55
C ALA A 8 -4.47 13.38 11.24
N LEU A 9 -4.92 13.93 10.11
CA LEU A 9 -4.30 13.71 8.80
C LEU A 9 -2.87 14.28 8.73
N ALA A 10 -2.67 15.51 9.19
CA ALA A 10 -1.37 16.15 9.22
C ALA A 10 -0.39 15.39 10.12
N ALA A 11 -0.82 14.91 11.29
CA ALA A 11 -0.01 14.06 12.16
C ALA A 11 0.33 12.73 11.49
N PHE A 12 -0.63 12.05 10.87
CA PHE A 12 -0.37 10.83 10.10
C PHE A 12 0.65 11.05 8.99
N ARG A 13 0.50 12.13 8.21
CA ARG A 13 1.41 12.49 7.11
C ARG A 13 2.83 12.69 7.61
N THR A 14 3.01 13.52 8.64
CA THR A 14 4.31 13.79 9.26
C THR A 14 4.96 12.50 9.77
N ASP A 15 4.19 11.67 10.48
CA ASP A 15 4.72 10.43 11.07
C ASP A 15 5.07 9.40 9.98
N LEU A 16 4.27 9.28 8.90
CA LEU A 16 4.57 8.39 7.78
C LEU A 16 5.84 8.84 7.04
N LYS A 17 5.98 10.15 6.80
CA LYS A 17 7.19 10.71 6.19
C LYS A 17 8.41 10.41 7.04
N ALA A 18 8.33 10.68 8.35
CA ALA A 18 9.40 10.38 9.30
C ALA A 18 9.78 8.89 9.29
N PHE A 19 8.78 7.99 9.32
CA PHE A 19 8.99 6.54 9.24
C PHE A 19 9.74 6.13 7.96
N CYS A 20 9.31 6.64 6.80
CA CYS A 20 9.95 6.34 5.51
C CYS A 20 11.37 6.92 5.43
N VAL A 21 11.57 8.17 5.84
CA VAL A 21 12.89 8.84 5.84
C VAL A 21 13.88 8.10 6.75
N GLN A 22 13.47 7.75 7.97
CA GLN A 22 14.31 7.00 8.89
C GLN A 22 14.64 5.61 8.34
N SER A 23 13.67 4.95 7.71
CA SER A 23 13.87 3.64 7.10
C SER A 23 14.85 3.71 5.92
N LEU A 24 14.72 4.69 5.03
CA LEU A 24 15.68 4.94 3.95
C LEU A 24 17.09 5.10 4.50
N ARG A 25 17.28 5.96 5.52
CA ARG A 25 18.58 6.19 6.17
C ARG A 25 19.16 4.91 6.75
N ALA A 26 18.33 4.08 7.40
CA ALA A 26 18.75 2.80 7.96
C ALA A 26 19.23 1.79 6.89
N PHE A 27 18.79 1.95 5.65
CA PHE A 27 19.27 1.18 4.49
C PHE A 27 20.33 1.92 3.65
N GLY A 28 20.83 3.06 4.11
CA GLY A 28 21.89 3.81 3.46
C GLY A 28 21.44 4.72 2.31
N TYR A 29 20.16 5.10 2.28
CA TYR A 29 19.59 6.01 1.28
C TYR A 29 19.18 7.34 1.93
N PRO A 30 19.47 8.50 1.32
CA PRO A 30 18.80 9.73 1.68
C PRO A 30 17.35 9.71 1.19
N TYR A 31 16.47 10.49 1.83
CA TYR A 31 15.20 10.85 1.22
C TYR A 31 15.45 11.95 0.18
N MET A 32 14.93 11.76 -1.02
CA MET A 32 14.99 12.74 -2.09
C MET A 32 13.56 13.14 -2.44
N ASP A 33 13.29 14.44 -2.38
CA ASP A 33 12.02 15.01 -2.84
C ASP A 33 11.83 14.76 -4.35
N PRO A 34 10.62 14.46 -4.86
CA PRO A 34 10.40 14.23 -6.28
C PRO A 34 10.87 15.35 -7.22
N HIS A 35 10.98 16.58 -6.71
CA HIS A 35 11.46 17.74 -7.46
C HIS A 35 12.98 17.94 -7.36
N ALA A 36 13.69 17.14 -6.56
CA ALA A 36 15.14 17.20 -6.49
C ALA A 36 15.80 16.72 -7.78
N ALA A 37 17.02 17.18 -8.06
CA ALA A 37 17.74 16.82 -9.28
C ALA A 37 18.16 15.34 -9.37
N GLN A 38 18.27 14.65 -8.22
CA GLN A 38 18.81 13.30 -8.13
C GLN A 38 17.91 12.38 -7.30
N SER A 39 17.92 11.09 -7.64
CA SER A 39 17.15 10.06 -6.93
C SER A 39 17.85 9.55 -5.67
N ALA A 40 17.10 8.91 -4.77
CA ALA A 40 17.66 8.32 -3.55
C ALA A 40 18.75 7.28 -3.85
N VAL A 41 18.61 6.52 -4.92
CA VAL A 41 19.63 5.55 -5.37
C VAL A 41 20.86 6.25 -5.94
N ALA A 42 20.71 7.36 -6.66
CA ALA A 42 21.85 8.13 -7.17
C ALA A 42 22.70 8.73 -6.05
N CYS A 43 22.07 9.08 -4.92
CA CYS A 43 22.74 9.67 -3.75
C CYS A 43 23.01 8.65 -2.61
N CYS A 44 22.91 7.35 -2.87
CA CYS A 44 23.01 6.34 -1.83
C CYS A 44 24.46 6.12 -1.35
N THR A 45 24.59 5.62 -0.12
CA THR A 45 25.89 5.22 0.44
C THR A 45 26.39 3.90 -0.18
N PRO A 46 27.70 3.59 -0.16
CA PRO A 46 28.24 2.32 -0.67
C PRO A 46 27.59 1.07 -0.04
N GLN A 47 27.21 1.15 1.23
CA GLN A 47 26.60 0.07 1.99
C GLN A 47 25.14 -0.22 1.57
N ALA A 48 24.50 0.70 0.86
CA ALA A 48 23.10 0.62 0.49
C ALA A 48 22.84 -0.49 -0.54
N PHE A 49 22.03 -1.50 -0.21
CA PHE A 49 21.95 -2.74 -0.99
C PHE A 49 20.57 -3.07 -1.59
N LEU A 50 19.49 -2.43 -1.15
CA LEU A 50 18.13 -2.79 -1.56
C LEU A 50 17.93 -2.72 -3.07
N HIS A 51 18.34 -1.62 -3.73
CA HIS A 51 18.17 -1.46 -5.17
C HIS A 51 18.89 -2.54 -5.99
N ARG A 52 20.08 -2.97 -5.53
CA ARG A 52 20.84 -4.05 -6.19
C ARG A 52 20.15 -5.39 -6.03
N ALA A 53 19.65 -5.69 -4.83
CA ALA A 53 18.92 -6.92 -4.56
C ALA A 53 17.57 -6.97 -5.31
N GLN A 54 16.85 -5.84 -5.38
CA GLN A 54 15.63 -5.69 -6.19
C GLN A 54 15.93 -5.91 -7.68
N ALA A 55 16.99 -5.29 -8.22
CA ALA A 55 17.39 -5.48 -9.62
C ALA A 55 17.83 -6.92 -9.92
N ALA A 56 18.56 -7.57 -9.00
CA ALA A 56 18.93 -8.97 -9.13
C ALA A 56 17.71 -9.89 -9.19
N LEU A 57 16.71 -9.63 -8.35
CA LEU A 57 15.47 -10.41 -8.31
C LEU A 57 14.63 -10.24 -9.59
N VAL A 58 14.58 -9.04 -10.16
CA VAL A 58 13.92 -8.76 -11.45
C VAL A 58 14.55 -9.58 -12.57
N ARG A 59 15.89 -9.59 -12.66
CA ARG A 59 16.63 -10.40 -13.63
C ARG A 59 16.38 -11.90 -13.45
N ALA A 60 16.48 -12.39 -12.22
CA ALA A 60 16.28 -13.80 -11.91
C ALA A 60 14.88 -14.34 -12.25
N GLN A 61 13.88 -13.46 -12.36
CA GLN A 61 12.49 -13.82 -12.65
C GLN A 61 12.04 -13.48 -14.08
N GLY A 62 12.98 -13.14 -14.97
CA GLY A 62 12.66 -12.82 -16.38
C GLY A 62 11.74 -11.62 -16.54
N ILE A 63 11.70 -10.72 -15.56
CA ILE A 63 10.93 -9.48 -15.65
C ILE A 63 11.77 -8.46 -16.43
N PRO A 64 11.18 -7.69 -17.37
CA PRO A 64 11.89 -6.60 -18.05
C PRO A 64 12.57 -5.67 -17.04
N THR A 65 13.85 -5.40 -17.27
CA THR A 65 14.64 -4.53 -16.40
C THR A 65 14.07 -3.12 -16.36
N TYR A 66 14.18 -2.48 -15.21
CA TYR A 66 13.77 -1.10 -15.00
C TYR A 66 14.66 -0.48 -13.92
N PRO A 67 14.87 0.85 -13.94
CA PRO A 67 15.68 1.51 -12.94
C PRO A 67 14.95 1.57 -11.60
N VAL A 68 15.66 1.27 -10.51
CA VAL A 68 15.20 1.55 -9.15
C VAL A 68 15.75 2.91 -8.74
N HIS A 69 14.85 3.87 -8.49
CA HIS A 69 15.13 5.25 -8.07
C HIS A 69 15.00 5.42 -6.55
N THR A 70 14.03 4.76 -5.92
CA THR A 70 13.96 4.66 -4.45
C THR A 70 13.43 3.29 -4.00
N PRO A 71 14.08 2.60 -3.04
CA PRO A 71 13.61 1.30 -2.59
C PRO A 71 12.45 1.37 -1.59
N ILE A 72 12.25 2.51 -0.93
CA ILE A 72 11.18 2.75 0.05
C ILE A 72 10.45 4.02 -0.36
N VAL A 73 9.15 3.93 -0.58
CA VAL A 73 8.37 5.01 -1.17
C VAL A 73 7.49 5.66 -0.12
N TYR A 74 7.69 6.95 0.13
CA TYR A 74 6.72 7.81 0.78
C TYR A 74 5.76 8.37 -0.28
N PRO A 75 4.42 8.30 -0.10
CA PRO A 75 3.48 8.82 -1.08
C PRO A 75 3.42 10.35 -1.03
N HIS A 76 4.16 11.02 -1.91
CA HIS A 76 4.26 12.49 -1.95
C HIS A 76 2.92 13.18 -2.22
N ALA A 77 1.94 12.48 -2.81
CA ALA A 77 0.55 12.97 -2.94
C ALA A 77 -0.07 13.43 -1.60
N LEU A 78 0.42 12.96 -0.45
CA LEU A 78 -0.07 13.44 0.85
C LEU A 78 0.37 14.87 1.17
N GLU A 79 1.46 15.36 0.56
CA GLU A 79 1.92 16.75 0.72
C GLU A 79 1.01 17.74 -0.02
N GLU A 80 0.28 17.27 -1.04
CA GLU A 80 -0.65 18.09 -1.83
C GLU A 80 -1.96 18.38 -1.07
N LEU A 81 -2.24 17.63 0.00
CA LEU A 81 -3.45 17.80 0.81
C LEU A 81 -3.36 19.04 1.71
N THR A 82 -4.47 19.75 1.79
CA THR A 82 -4.70 20.98 2.54
C THR A 82 -5.90 20.84 3.48
N GLN A 83 -6.03 21.75 4.46
CA GLN A 83 -7.17 21.74 5.38
C GLN A 83 -8.51 22.04 4.66
N SER A 84 -8.47 22.80 3.57
CA SER A 84 -9.64 23.15 2.75
C SER A 84 -10.20 21.98 1.96
N ASP A 85 -9.41 20.93 1.74
CA ASP A 85 -9.89 19.76 0.99
C ASP A 85 -11.03 19.04 1.72
N PRO A 86 -11.92 18.34 0.99
CA PRO A 86 -12.89 17.45 1.60
C PRO A 86 -12.19 16.28 2.30
N VAL A 87 -12.87 15.69 3.29
CA VAL A 87 -12.41 14.41 3.87
C VAL A 87 -12.43 13.35 2.77
N PRO A 88 -11.40 12.49 2.64
CA PRO A 88 -11.44 11.38 1.68
C PRO A 88 -12.70 10.54 1.88
N ALA A 89 -13.37 10.18 0.80
CA ALA A 89 -14.52 9.28 0.84
C ALA A 89 -14.13 7.90 1.37
N LEU A 90 -12.91 7.44 1.04
CA LEU A 90 -12.33 6.22 1.58
C LEU A 90 -10.80 6.25 1.60
N ILE A 91 -10.22 5.45 2.49
CA ILE A 91 -8.80 5.08 2.46
C ILE A 91 -8.68 3.71 1.77
N LEU A 92 -7.84 3.60 0.75
CA LEU A 92 -7.55 2.35 0.06
C LEU A 92 -6.12 1.91 0.33
N VAL A 93 -5.96 0.72 0.91
CA VAL A 93 -4.66 0.13 1.23
C VAL A 93 -4.33 -1.01 0.26
N SER A 94 -3.35 -0.76 -0.62
CA SER A 94 -2.79 -1.76 -1.54
C SER A 94 -1.61 -2.51 -0.92
N ASP A 95 -0.94 -3.41 -1.66
CA ASP A 95 0.10 -4.28 -1.10
C ASP A 95 1.38 -3.52 -0.82
N ASN A 96 2.05 -3.05 -1.88
CA ASN A 96 3.33 -2.39 -1.83
C ASN A 96 3.59 -1.57 -3.11
N PRO A 97 4.54 -0.60 -3.10
CA PRO A 97 4.85 0.20 -4.27
C PRO A 97 5.40 -0.64 -5.43
N GLY A 98 4.83 -0.48 -6.62
CA GLY A 98 5.26 -1.10 -7.87
C GLY A 98 6.32 -0.27 -8.62
N LYS A 99 6.54 -0.64 -9.88
CA LYS A 99 7.62 -0.08 -10.73
C LYS A 99 7.48 1.42 -11.00
N GLU A 100 6.25 1.89 -11.16
CA GLU A 100 5.95 3.29 -11.44
C GLU A 100 5.97 4.08 -10.13
N GLU A 101 5.37 3.51 -9.07
CA GLU A 101 5.23 4.15 -7.77
C GLU A 101 6.56 4.60 -7.15
N GLN A 102 7.65 3.86 -7.43
CA GLN A 102 8.99 4.15 -6.91
C GLN A 102 9.81 5.13 -7.76
N LEU A 103 9.32 5.53 -8.94
CA LEU A 103 10.05 6.48 -9.77
C LEU A 103 10.26 7.78 -8.99
N HIS A 104 11.49 8.30 -9.03
CA HIS A 104 11.89 9.55 -8.38
C HIS A 104 10.89 10.69 -8.60
N THR A 105 10.53 10.93 -9.85
CA THR A 105 9.61 12.01 -10.27
C THR A 105 8.16 11.74 -9.94
N GLN A 106 7.83 10.56 -9.40
CA GLN A 106 6.47 10.15 -9.12
C GLN A 106 6.23 10.01 -7.62
N GLN A 107 6.87 9.05 -6.94
CA GLN A 107 6.67 8.76 -5.51
C GLN A 107 5.19 8.79 -5.07
N ARG A 108 4.31 8.15 -5.84
CA ARG A 108 2.86 8.11 -5.60
C ARG A 108 2.37 6.67 -5.64
N TYR A 109 1.35 6.34 -4.86
CA TYR A 109 0.79 4.99 -4.83
C TYR A 109 -0.30 4.79 -5.88
N LEU A 110 -0.43 3.54 -6.36
CA LEU A 110 -1.41 3.12 -7.37
C LEU A 110 -1.43 4.04 -8.61
N VAL A 111 -0.26 4.26 -9.19
CA VAL A 111 -0.06 5.02 -10.44
C VAL A 111 0.30 4.09 -11.61
N GLY A 112 0.75 2.87 -11.32
CA GLY A 112 0.94 1.80 -12.29
C GLY A 112 -0.35 1.13 -12.74
N GLN A 113 -0.21 -0.05 -13.34
CA GLN A 113 -1.33 -0.77 -13.97
C GLN A 113 -2.51 -1.05 -13.03
N SER A 114 -2.24 -1.49 -11.79
CA SER A 114 -3.29 -1.77 -10.81
C SER A 114 -4.09 -0.50 -10.46
N GLY A 115 -3.41 0.65 -10.43
CA GLY A 115 -4.04 1.96 -10.25
C GLY A 115 -4.92 2.38 -11.42
N ARG A 116 -4.46 2.15 -12.67
CA ARG A 116 -5.28 2.37 -13.87
C ARG A 116 -6.53 1.50 -13.90
N VAL A 117 -6.41 0.24 -13.48
CA VAL A 117 -7.56 -0.68 -13.38
C VAL A 117 -8.54 -0.21 -12.29
N ALA A 118 -8.03 0.19 -11.12
CA ALA A 118 -8.85 0.73 -10.04
C ALA A 118 -9.59 2.00 -10.49
N GLN A 119 -8.86 2.97 -11.07
CA GLN A 119 -9.45 4.19 -11.62
C GLN A 119 -10.56 3.88 -12.63
N GLY A 120 -10.30 2.98 -13.59
CA GLY A 120 -11.32 2.56 -14.55
C GLY A 120 -12.52 1.87 -13.90
N PHE A 121 -12.36 1.17 -12.77
CA PHE A 121 -13.49 0.63 -12.01
C PHE A 121 -14.38 1.76 -11.47
N PHE A 122 -13.82 2.75 -10.78
CA PHE A 122 -14.59 3.87 -10.23
C PHE A 122 -15.26 4.69 -11.33
N SER A 123 -14.56 4.98 -12.44
CA SER A 123 -15.13 5.72 -13.57
C SER A 123 -16.32 5.00 -14.23
N ARG A 124 -16.29 3.66 -14.31
CA ARG A 124 -17.42 2.87 -14.84
C ARG A 124 -18.60 2.75 -13.87
N HIS A 125 -18.40 3.11 -12.60
CA HIS A 125 -19.42 3.06 -11.56
C HIS A 125 -19.62 4.46 -10.96
N ALA A 126 -19.86 5.46 -11.82
CA ALA A 126 -20.02 6.86 -11.43
C ALA A 126 -21.12 7.09 -10.37
N GLN A 127 -22.12 6.20 -10.27
CA GLN A 127 -23.12 6.19 -9.21
C GLN A 127 -22.54 6.04 -7.80
N LEU A 128 -21.28 5.63 -7.66
CA LEU A 128 -20.59 5.64 -6.37
C LEU A 128 -20.34 7.07 -5.87
N GLY A 129 -20.24 8.05 -6.78
CA GLY A 129 -19.93 9.44 -6.47
C GLY A 129 -18.53 9.62 -5.90
N VAL A 130 -17.56 8.83 -6.37
CA VAL A 130 -16.17 8.82 -5.89
C VAL A 130 -15.24 8.92 -7.09
N ASP A 131 -14.48 10.01 -7.18
CA ASP A 131 -13.32 10.11 -8.06
C ASP A 131 -12.11 9.43 -7.40
N PHE A 132 -11.49 8.48 -8.11
CA PHE A 132 -10.41 7.67 -7.57
C PHE A 132 -9.13 8.45 -7.23
N ARG A 133 -8.91 9.61 -7.85
CA ARG A 133 -7.68 10.40 -7.68
C ARG A 133 -7.84 11.50 -6.64
N THR A 134 -9.02 12.09 -6.53
CA THR A 134 -9.25 13.19 -5.57
C THR A 134 -9.91 12.72 -4.28
N ASP A 135 -10.79 11.72 -4.33
CA ASP A 135 -11.64 11.37 -3.19
C ASP A 135 -11.11 10.15 -2.41
N VAL A 136 -10.08 9.48 -2.94
CA VAL A 136 -9.52 8.25 -2.36
C VAL A 136 -8.11 8.50 -1.86
N MET A 137 -7.90 8.29 -0.55
CA MET A 137 -6.57 8.34 0.04
C MET A 137 -5.87 6.99 -0.16
N LEU A 138 -4.72 7.01 -0.86
CA LEU A 138 -4.01 5.81 -1.29
C LEU A 138 -2.84 5.49 -0.37
N LEU A 139 -2.88 4.31 0.26
CA LEU A 139 -1.84 3.78 1.16
C LEU A 139 -1.42 2.36 0.74
N ASN A 140 -0.35 1.84 1.32
CA ASN A 140 0.13 0.47 1.13
C ASN A 140 0.34 -0.23 2.48
N LYS A 141 0.31 -1.57 2.50
CA LYS A 141 0.61 -2.36 3.71
C LYS A 141 2.08 -2.25 4.10
N THR A 142 2.96 -2.01 3.14
CA THR A 142 4.37 -1.70 3.36
C THR A 142 4.85 -0.67 2.33
N PRO A 143 5.76 0.25 2.68
CA PRO A 143 6.36 1.18 1.72
C PRO A 143 7.54 0.57 0.95
N LEU A 144 7.90 -0.70 1.18
CA LEU A 144 9.00 -1.37 0.46
C LEU A 144 8.62 -1.67 -0.99
N HIS A 145 9.38 -1.13 -1.95
CA HIS A 145 9.16 -1.37 -3.37
C HIS A 145 9.54 -2.80 -3.79
N THR A 146 8.74 -3.42 -4.66
CA THR A 146 9.14 -4.53 -5.56
C THR A 146 8.29 -4.48 -6.83
N ALA A 147 8.68 -5.17 -7.91
CA ALA A 147 7.89 -5.21 -9.14
C ALA A 147 6.55 -5.96 -8.97
N LYS A 148 6.53 -6.96 -8.08
CA LYS A 148 5.35 -7.78 -7.74
C LYS A 148 5.33 -8.04 -6.23
N THR A 149 4.16 -8.17 -5.62
CA THR A 149 4.02 -8.47 -4.18
C THR A 149 4.83 -9.69 -3.74
N VAL A 150 4.79 -10.78 -4.52
CA VAL A 150 5.51 -12.03 -4.24
C VAL A 150 7.02 -11.85 -4.11
N GLN A 151 7.58 -10.81 -4.71
CA GLN A 151 9.00 -10.52 -4.65
C GLN A 151 9.46 -10.01 -3.28
N LEU A 152 8.57 -9.55 -2.40
CA LEU A 152 8.95 -9.14 -1.04
C LEU A 152 9.50 -10.34 -0.25
N ARG A 153 8.89 -11.53 -0.37
CA ARG A 153 9.41 -12.76 0.23
C ARG A 153 10.67 -13.25 -0.46
N ALA A 154 10.69 -13.19 -1.80
CA ALA A 154 11.84 -13.64 -2.57
C ALA A 154 13.09 -12.77 -2.32
N LEU A 155 12.93 -11.47 -2.03
CA LEU A 155 14.01 -10.58 -1.65
C LEU A 155 14.72 -11.04 -0.38
N VAL A 156 13.95 -11.41 0.67
CA VAL A 156 14.51 -11.94 1.92
C VAL A 156 15.25 -13.25 1.66
N ARG A 157 14.67 -14.15 0.86
CA ARG A 157 15.30 -15.43 0.50
C ARG A 157 16.59 -15.24 -0.28
N LEU A 158 16.59 -14.36 -1.28
CA LEU A 158 17.78 -14.04 -2.09
C LEU A 158 18.93 -13.56 -1.21
N LEU A 159 18.65 -12.65 -0.27
CA LEU A 159 19.66 -12.13 0.65
C LEU A 159 20.19 -13.19 1.62
N ALA A 160 19.36 -14.19 1.98
CA ALA A 160 19.75 -15.24 2.91
C ALA A 160 20.57 -16.38 2.27
N GLN A 161 20.71 -16.40 0.94
CA GLN A 161 21.52 -17.42 0.24
C GLN A 161 23.02 -17.29 0.50
N ASP A 162 23.48 -16.08 0.83
CA ASP A 162 24.87 -15.81 1.19
C ASP A 162 24.99 -15.68 2.72
N PRO A 163 25.90 -16.43 3.38
CA PRO A 163 26.21 -16.23 4.80
C PRO A 163 26.45 -14.76 5.17
N ALA A 164 27.15 -13.99 4.33
CA ALA A 164 27.38 -12.56 4.52
C ALA A 164 26.10 -11.71 4.32
N GLY A 165 25.11 -12.22 3.58
CA GLY A 165 23.81 -11.60 3.34
C GLY A 165 22.76 -11.87 4.44
N THR A 166 23.02 -12.80 5.36
CA THR A 166 22.08 -13.17 6.44
C THR A 166 21.65 -11.99 7.30
N ALA A 167 22.59 -11.10 7.65
CA ALA A 167 22.27 -9.90 8.43
C ALA A 167 21.33 -8.95 7.65
N ARG A 168 21.57 -8.79 6.34
CA ARG A 168 20.71 -7.99 5.45
C ARG A 168 19.32 -8.60 5.31
N ALA A 169 19.23 -9.93 5.18
CA ALA A 169 17.95 -10.65 5.13
C ALA A 169 17.12 -10.40 6.41
N ARG A 170 17.74 -10.52 7.60
CA ARG A 170 17.09 -10.21 8.88
C ARG A 170 16.67 -8.74 8.97
N GLN A 171 17.50 -7.81 8.50
CA GLN A 171 17.17 -6.39 8.47
C GLN A 171 15.92 -6.12 7.61
N VAL A 172 15.84 -6.70 6.41
CA VAL A 172 14.67 -6.56 5.52
C VAL A 172 13.43 -7.24 6.12
N GLN A 173 13.57 -8.42 6.70
CA GLN A 173 12.46 -9.13 7.36
C GLN A 173 11.91 -8.32 8.55
N SER A 174 12.79 -7.78 9.39
CA SER A 174 12.42 -6.92 10.51
C SER A 174 11.72 -5.65 10.02
N PHE A 175 12.24 -5.02 8.96
CA PHE A 175 11.60 -3.85 8.35
C PHE A 175 10.20 -4.17 7.83
N LEU A 176 10.02 -5.26 7.08
CA LEU A 176 8.73 -5.70 6.57
C LEU A 176 7.71 -5.92 7.69
N HIS A 177 8.12 -6.56 8.79
CA HIS A 177 7.23 -6.75 9.93
C HIS A 177 6.85 -5.41 10.57
N ARG A 178 7.85 -4.56 10.89
CA ARG A 178 7.60 -3.26 11.54
C ARG A 178 6.76 -2.33 10.68
N SER A 179 7.02 -2.25 9.37
CA SER A 179 6.27 -1.39 8.46
C SER A 179 4.82 -1.82 8.35
N GLN A 180 4.55 -3.12 8.24
CA GLN A 180 3.19 -3.65 8.24
C GLN A 180 2.43 -3.31 9.52
N CYS A 181 3.05 -3.54 10.68
CA CYS A 181 2.42 -3.20 11.95
C CYS A 181 2.19 -1.69 12.09
N TRP A 182 3.16 -0.87 11.67
CA TRP A 182 3.01 0.58 11.70
C TRP A 182 1.85 1.02 10.79
N MET A 183 1.82 0.56 9.54
CA MET A 183 0.80 0.92 8.56
C MET A 183 -0.61 0.49 9.01
N ALA A 184 -0.79 -0.74 9.51
CA ALA A 184 -2.09 -1.21 9.98
C ALA A 184 -2.63 -0.37 11.14
N ARG A 185 -1.79 -0.11 12.16
CA ARG A 185 -2.19 0.68 13.34
C ARG A 185 -2.53 2.11 12.95
N ARG A 186 -1.64 2.78 12.21
CA ARG A 186 -1.76 4.20 11.88
C ARG A 186 -2.89 4.44 10.88
N THR A 187 -3.09 3.54 9.93
CA THR A 187 -4.23 3.63 9.00
C THR A 187 -5.55 3.50 9.74
N CYS A 188 -5.65 2.57 10.70
CA CYS A 188 -6.89 2.39 11.45
C CYS A 188 -7.18 3.56 12.42
N GLN A 189 -6.15 4.16 13.00
CA GLN A 189 -6.29 5.40 13.78
C GLN A 189 -6.74 6.57 12.91
N LEU A 190 -6.15 6.71 11.72
CA LEU A 190 -6.52 7.75 10.77
C LEU A 190 -7.97 7.59 10.29
N GLN A 191 -8.35 6.39 9.85
CA GLN A 191 -9.70 6.07 9.42
C GLN A 191 -10.73 6.49 10.48
N ARG A 192 -10.50 6.13 11.75
CA ARG A 192 -11.42 6.49 12.84
C ARG A 192 -11.54 8.00 13.02
N SER A 193 -10.43 8.71 12.86
CA SER A 193 -10.40 10.17 13.00
C SER A 193 -11.09 10.87 11.82
N LEU A 194 -10.99 10.31 10.62
CA LEU A 194 -11.61 10.85 9.41
C LEU A 194 -13.09 10.46 9.29
N GLY A 195 -13.48 9.29 9.79
CA GLY A 195 -14.84 8.76 9.68
C GLY A 195 -15.20 8.23 8.28
N CYS A 196 -14.20 7.92 7.45
CA CYS A 196 -14.38 7.41 6.08
C CYS A 196 -14.36 5.88 6.01
N ASP A 197 -14.69 5.30 4.84
CA ASP A 197 -14.54 3.86 4.61
C ASP A 197 -13.06 3.47 4.54
N LEU A 198 -12.73 2.21 4.89
CA LEU A 198 -11.39 1.64 4.74
C LEU A 198 -11.41 0.36 3.91
N TRP A 199 -10.74 0.40 2.77
CA TRP A 199 -10.64 -0.71 1.85
C TRP A 199 -9.26 -1.33 1.93
N ILE A 200 -9.18 -2.62 2.28
CA ILE A 200 -7.94 -3.40 2.24
C ILE A 200 -8.01 -4.32 1.02
N VAL A 201 -7.19 -4.07 0.00
CA VAL A 201 -7.18 -4.88 -1.23
C VAL A 201 -6.03 -5.88 -1.23
N GLY A 202 -6.17 -7.03 -1.90
CA GLY A 202 -5.12 -8.06 -1.96
C GLY A 202 -5.21 -9.10 -0.84
N TYR A 203 -6.43 -9.57 -0.52
CA TYR A 203 -6.64 -10.45 0.62
C TYR A 203 -5.93 -11.81 0.56
N SER A 204 -5.47 -12.25 -0.61
CA SER A 204 -4.78 -13.54 -0.77
C SER A 204 -3.50 -13.62 0.08
N GLU A 205 -2.88 -12.47 0.35
CA GLU A 205 -1.65 -12.37 1.14
C GLU A 205 -1.90 -12.05 2.62
N LEU A 206 -3.15 -11.86 3.06
CA LEU A 206 -3.52 -11.55 4.45
C LEU A 206 -3.72 -12.78 5.34
N LYS A 207 -3.81 -13.98 4.75
CA LYS A 207 -4.07 -15.24 5.48
C LYS A 207 -2.87 -15.65 6.34
N SER A 208 -3.12 -16.51 7.33
CA SER A 208 -2.06 -17.13 8.15
C SER A 208 -0.98 -17.79 7.29
N GLY A 209 0.30 -17.53 7.58
CA GLY A 209 1.45 -18.02 6.81
C GLY A 209 1.77 -17.21 5.54
N HIS A 210 1.00 -16.16 5.23
CA HIS A 210 1.25 -15.29 4.09
C HIS A 210 1.99 -14.00 4.45
N LEU A 211 2.42 -13.25 3.43
CA LEU A 211 3.30 -12.10 3.59
C LEU A 211 2.73 -11.01 4.50
N PHE A 212 1.42 -10.77 4.43
CA PHE A 212 0.74 -9.70 5.14
C PHE A 212 -0.05 -10.20 6.36
N GLU A 213 0.27 -11.38 6.87
CA GLU A 213 -0.26 -11.86 8.15
C GLU A 213 -0.01 -10.88 9.31
N PRO A 214 1.18 -10.28 9.50
CA PRO A 214 1.40 -9.29 10.56
C PRO A 214 0.45 -8.08 10.46
N TYR A 215 0.18 -7.63 9.23
CA TYR A 215 -0.78 -6.56 8.96
C TYR A 215 -2.19 -6.99 9.38
N ALA A 216 -2.65 -8.17 8.94
CA ALA A 216 -3.97 -8.71 9.22
C ALA A 216 -4.21 -8.94 10.73
N ARG A 217 -3.27 -9.59 11.42
CA ARG A 217 -3.33 -9.82 12.87
C ARG A 217 -3.42 -8.51 13.63
N LEU A 218 -2.67 -7.49 13.22
CA LEU A 218 -2.74 -6.22 13.93
C LEU A 218 -4.09 -5.53 13.71
N LEU A 219 -4.66 -5.56 12.50
CA LEU A 219 -6.00 -5.02 12.25
C LEU A 219 -7.06 -5.61 13.19
N GLN A 220 -7.02 -6.92 13.46
CA GLN A 220 -7.92 -7.59 14.40
C GLN A 220 -7.89 -7.01 15.82
N THR A 221 -6.76 -6.40 16.20
CA THR A 221 -6.57 -5.86 17.55
C THR A 221 -6.79 -4.35 17.63
N VAL A 222 -6.50 -3.61 16.56
CA VAL A 222 -6.48 -2.14 16.59
C VAL A 222 -7.71 -1.49 15.95
N CYS A 223 -8.47 -2.25 15.15
CA CYS A 223 -9.71 -1.77 14.54
C CYS A 223 -10.93 -2.22 15.32
N ASP A 224 -11.86 -1.29 15.49
CA ASP A 224 -13.18 -1.59 16.05
C ASP A 224 -13.95 -2.47 15.06
N ARG A 225 -14.71 -3.45 15.55
CA ARG A 225 -15.58 -4.29 14.71
C ARG A 225 -16.67 -3.46 14.02
N ARG A 226 -17.00 -2.28 14.53
CA ARG A 226 -17.93 -1.32 13.93
C ARG A 226 -17.29 -0.44 12.86
N THR A 227 -15.96 -0.45 12.74
CA THR A 227 -15.27 0.28 11.68
C THR A 227 -15.78 -0.19 10.31
N PRO A 228 -16.11 0.72 9.37
CA PRO A 228 -16.45 0.39 7.99
C PRO A 228 -15.19 -0.07 7.20
N LEU A 229 -14.65 -1.21 7.62
CA LEU A 229 -13.52 -1.89 6.99
C LEU A 229 -14.05 -2.94 6.04
N PHE A 230 -13.60 -2.90 4.79
CA PHE A 230 -13.99 -3.82 3.73
C PHE A 230 -12.75 -4.45 3.11
N VAL A 231 -12.80 -5.75 2.83
CA VAL A 231 -11.65 -6.50 2.32
C VAL A 231 -11.94 -6.99 0.90
N PHE A 232 -11.01 -6.80 -0.03
CA PHE A 232 -11.24 -7.12 -1.45
C PHE A 232 -10.06 -7.83 -2.11
N GLN A 233 -10.35 -8.46 -3.25
CA GLN A 233 -9.32 -8.96 -4.17
C GLN A 233 -8.41 -7.82 -4.67
N HIS A 234 -7.22 -8.18 -5.13
CA HIS A 234 -6.30 -7.22 -5.74
C HIS A 234 -6.85 -6.71 -7.09
N PHE A 235 -6.53 -5.47 -7.50
CA PHE A 235 -6.96 -4.93 -8.80
C PHE A 235 -6.24 -5.56 -10.00
N SER A 236 -5.01 -6.06 -9.81
CA SER A 236 -4.25 -6.72 -10.88
C SER A 236 -5.02 -7.87 -11.50
N MET A 237 -4.78 -8.10 -12.80
CA MET A 237 -5.40 -9.18 -13.57
C MET A 237 -6.94 -9.19 -13.51
N ASN A 238 -7.56 -8.03 -13.26
CA ASN A 238 -9.00 -7.84 -13.08
C ASN A 238 -9.62 -8.73 -11.98
N CYS A 239 -8.83 -9.19 -10.99
CA CYS A 239 -9.34 -10.07 -9.94
C CYS A 239 -10.49 -9.41 -9.16
N PHE A 240 -10.31 -8.16 -8.72
CA PHE A 240 -11.36 -7.35 -8.10
C PHE A 240 -12.64 -7.28 -8.93
N ALA A 241 -12.53 -6.89 -10.21
CA ALA A 241 -13.68 -6.69 -11.07
C ALA A 241 -14.44 -8.00 -11.36
N ARG A 242 -13.72 -9.12 -11.54
CA ARG A 242 -14.35 -10.44 -11.70
C ARG A 242 -15.09 -10.89 -10.45
N ASP A 243 -14.51 -10.65 -9.27
CA ASP A 243 -15.13 -11.01 -7.99
C ASP A 243 -16.41 -10.19 -7.75
N PHE A 244 -16.30 -8.87 -7.99
CA PHE A 244 -17.45 -7.97 -7.95
C PHE A 244 -18.55 -8.36 -8.96
N ALA A 245 -18.19 -8.71 -10.20
CA ALA A 245 -19.17 -9.14 -11.21
C ALA A 245 -19.89 -10.43 -10.79
N LYS A 246 -19.21 -11.37 -10.14
CA LYS A 246 -19.83 -12.58 -9.57
C LYS A 246 -20.82 -12.24 -8.45
N ALA A 247 -20.47 -11.29 -7.57
CA ALA A 247 -21.38 -10.82 -6.53
C ALA A 247 -22.62 -10.14 -7.14
N ARG A 248 -22.43 -9.28 -8.15
CA ARG A 248 -23.52 -8.63 -8.90
C ARG A 248 -24.46 -9.62 -9.57
N ALA A 249 -23.93 -10.70 -10.15
CA ALA A 249 -24.74 -11.72 -10.82
C ALA A 249 -25.68 -12.46 -9.84
N ARG A 250 -25.29 -12.58 -8.56
CA ARG A 250 -26.13 -13.21 -7.51
C ARG A 250 -27.25 -12.29 -7.02
N SER A 251 -27.09 -10.97 -7.15
CA SER A 251 -28.08 -9.99 -6.71
C SER A 251 -28.17 -8.80 -7.68
N PRO A 252 -28.72 -9.00 -8.90
CA PRO A 252 -28.65 -7.99 -9.98
C PRO A 252 -29.35 -6.67 -9.65
N GLN A 253 -30.44 -6.72 -8.88
CA GLN A 253 -31.26 -5.56 -8.51
C GLN A 253 -30.65 -4.73 -7.37
N GLN A 254 -29.66 -5.27 -6.65
CA GLN A 254 -29.02 -4.55 -5.55
C GLN A 254 -28.30 -3.30 -6.06
N GLN A 255 -28.12 -2.27 -5.23
CA GLN A 255 -27.29 -1.15 -5.61
C GLN A 255 -25.80 -1.53 -5.59
N VAL A 256 -25.00 -0.92 -6.47
CA VAL A 256 -23.55 -1.19 -6.57
C VAL A 256 -22.82 -0.96 -5.25
N ARG A 257 -23.18 0.10 -4.51
CA ARG A 257 -22.60 0.42 -3.21
C ARG A 257 -22.86 -0.69 -2.18
N ASP A 258 -24.08 -1.20 -2.14
CA ASP A 258 -24.45 -2.25 -1.19
C ASP A 258 -23.79 -3.58 -1.56
N THR A 259 -23.73 -3.93 -2.85
CA THR A 259 -22.98 -5.12 -3.30
C THR A 259 -21.51 -5.05 -2.90
N LEU A 260 -20.87 -3.88 -3.00
CA LEU A 260 -19.48 -3.70 -2.56
C LEU A 260 -19.33 -3.86 -1.04
N LYS A 261 -20.25 -3.29 -0.27
CA LYS A 261 -20.24 -3.43 1.20
C LYS A 261 -20.39 -4.89 1.61
N ASP A 262 -21.37 -5.60 1.06
CA ASP A 262 -21.63 -7.00 1.37
C ASP A 262 -20.46 -7.89 0.99
N LEU A 263 -19.91 -7.71 -0.22
CA LEU A 263 -18.73 -8.43 -0.69
C LEU A 263 -17.52 -8.18 0.23
N GLY A 264 -17.30 -6.91 0.57
CA GLY A 264 -16.20 -6.48 1.43
C GLY A 264 -16.31 -7.04 2.85
N LEU A 265 -17.51 -7.03 3.44
CA LEU A 265 -17.80 -7.58 4.76
C LEU A 265 -17.69 -9.11 4.77
N HIS A 266 -18.15 -9.77 3.72
CA HIS A 266 -18.02 -11.21 3.57
C HIS A 266 -16.54 -11.64 3.61
N HIS A 267 -15.69 -11.00 2.82
CA HIS A 267 -14.25 -11.30 2.83
C HIS A 267 -13.56 -10.86 4.12
N ARG A 268 -13.98 -9.75 4.71
CA ARG A 268 -13.49 -9.32 6.01
C ARG A 268 -13.73 -10.40 7.07
N GLN A 269 -14.95 -10.92 7.16
CA GLN A 269 -15.26 -12.01 8.08
C GLN A 269 -14.45 -13.27 7.76
N GLN A 270 -14.30 -13.64 6.48
CA GLN A 270 -13.54 -14.82 6.08
C GLN A 270 -12.03 -14.74 6.35
N ILE A 271 -11.44 -13.56 6.18
CA ILE A 271 -9.99 -13.38 6.17
C ILE A 271 -9.48 -12.85 7.52
N LEU A 272 -10.23 -11.94 8.13
CA LEU A 272 -9.88 -11.31 9.39
C LEU A 272 -10.67 -11.88 10.58
N GLY A 273 -11.79 -12.59 10.36
CA GLY A 273 -12.54 -13.25 11.43
C GLY A 273 -13.48 -12.34 12.22
N PHE A 274 -13.71 -11.11 11.77
CA PHE A 274 -14.57 -10.14 12.47
C PHE A 274 -15.21 -9.12 11.53
#